data_AF-A0A2G6KUG9-F1
#
_entry.id   AF-A0A2G6KUG9-F1
#
_cell.length_a   1.000
_cell.length_b   1.000
_cell.length_c   1.000
_cell.angle_alpha   90.00
_cell.angle_beta   90.00
_cell.angle_gamma   90.00
#
_symmetry.space_group_name_H-M   'P 1'
#
loop_
_entity.id
_entity.type
_entity.pdbx_description
1 polymer ?
#
loop_
_entity_poly.entity_id
_entity_poly.type
_entity_poly.pdbx_seq_one_letter_code
_entity_poly.pdbx_strand_id
1 'polypeptide(L)'
;MEIKSMPTAAKKTRTTAKKAVKKPQAKRKVATRKSALETAQSAVVTRANAALEKAQAAVAKEAEKLAKAKDKVVAARDKARATQKAMDKRALEAARNAMASVEERVKGVRQKAQAAKIQLEKATLEARVEATRLRLQEKLLERKAELAAKAELSKIRALAKHAEAWSKRRARADAKKLKDAEARLEKQFKAVEKKAQARIKALDKAVEDKLSGKTAKAGAKRRGRPQASRPSAQGSSG
;
A
#
# COMPACT_ATOMS: atom_id res chain seq x y z
N MET A 1 52.96 6.68 -60.58
CA MET A 1 53.59 7.94 -60.11
C MET A 1 53.43 8.00 -58.61
N GLU A 2 54.52 7.74 -57.89
CA GLU A 2 54.68 8.23 -56.52
C GLU A 2 54.79 9.76 -56.56
N ILE A 3 54.37 10.46 -55.49
CA ILE A 3 55.13 11.55 -54.83
C ILE A 3 54.46 11.84 -53.47
N LYS A 4 55.34 11.95 -52.47
CA LYS A 4 55.19 12.28 -51.05
C LYS A 4 54.54 13.66 -50.79
N SER A 5 53.92 13.83 -49.62
CA SER A 5 54.40 14.73 -48.54
C SER A 5 53.27 15.12 -47.56
N MET A 6 53.51 14.93 -46.25
CA MET A 6 52.82 15.66 -45.15
C MET A 6 53.41 17.09 -45.04
N PRO A 7 53.16 17.93 -44.00
CA PRO A 7 52.06 18.07 -43.02
C PRO A 7 51.50 19.52 -42.98
N THR A 8 50.46 19.84 -42.19
CA THR A 8 50.43 21.07 -41.35
C THR A 8 49.15 21.23 -40.50
N ALA A 9 49.42 21.70 -39.28
CA ALA A 9 48.61 22.12 -38.14
C ALA A 9 47.15 22.59 -38.36
N ALA A 10 46.26 22.13 -37.48
CA ALA A 10 45.30 23.02 -36.81
C ALA A 10 44.78 22.42 -35.49
N LYS A 11 44.90 23.23 -34.44
CA LYS A 11 44.68 23.00 -33.01
C LYS A 11 43.23 22.57 -32.71
N LYS A 12 43.00 21.35 -32.20
CA LYS A 12 41.71 20.95 -31.59
C LYS A 12 41.62 21.51 -30.16
N THR A 13 41.01 22.67 -29.98
CA THR A 13 40.42 23.06 -28.70
C THR A 13 39.05 22.37 -28.58
N ARG A 14 39.01 21.19 -27.96
CA ARG A 14 37.75 20.59 -27.50
C ARG A 14 37.71 20.65 -25.98
N THR A 15 36.97 21.63 -25.49
CA THR A 15 36.49 21.79 -24.13
C THR A 15 36.11 20.45 -23.51
N THR A 16 36.77 20.11 -22.40
CA THR A 16 36.46 18.97 -21.54
C THR A 16 35.17 19.26 -20.77
N ALA A 17 34.02 19.01 -21.39
CA ALA A 17 32.78 18.84 -20.66
C ALA A 17 32.88 17.52 -19.87
N LYS A 18 33.36 17.61 -18.63
CA LYS A 18 33.26 16.53 -17.63
C LYS A 18 31.78 16.18 -17.46
N LYS A 19 31.35 15.12 -18.13
CA LYS A 19 30.05 14.48 -17.92
C LYS A 19 30.08 13.92 -16.49
N ALA A 20 29.49 14.66 -15.55
CA ALA A 20 29.32 14.21 -14.18
C ALA A 20 28.40 12.97 -14.19
N VAL A 21 29.02 11.80 -14.16
CA VAL A 21 28.33 10.54 -13.87
C VAL A 21 27.81 10.67 -12.44
N LYS A 22 26.52 10.98 -12.29
CA LYS A 22 25.83 10.85 -11.01
C LYS A 22 25.93 9.38 -10.61
N LYS A 23 26.83 9.08 -9.66
CA LYS A 23 26.83 7.80 -8.94
C LYS A 23 25.40 7.57 -8.46
N PRO A 24 24.80 6.39 -8.70
CA PRO A 24 23.52 6.07 -8.07
C PRO A 24 23.74 6.21 -6.56
N GLN A 25 22.94 7.06 -5.92
CA GLN A 25 22.89 7.10 -4.47
C GLN A 25 22.65 5.67 -4.01
N ALA A 26 23.61 5.12 -3.27
CA ALA A 26 23.45 3.83 -2.65
C ALA A 26 22.11 3.87 -1.91
N LYS A 27 21.15 3.05 -2.35
CA LYS A 27 19.94 2.79 -1.59
C LYS A 27 20.43 2.40 -0.20
N ARG A 28 20.34 3.30 0.77
CA ARG A 28 20.61 2.96 2.17
C ARG A 28 19.74 1.75 2.42
N LYS A 29 20.37 0.58 2.57
CA LYS A 29 19.66 -0.62 2.95
C LYS A 29 18.89 -0.21 4.20
N VAL A 30 17.57 -0.19 4.08
CA VAL A 30 16.70 -0.35 5.24
C VAL A 30 17.01 -1.76 5.71
N ALA A 31 18.14 -1.93 6.40
CA ALA A 31 18.30 -3.00 7.36
C ALA A 31 17.25 -2.69 8.44
N THR A 32 16.02 -3.04 8.10
CA THR A 32 15.00 -3.64 8.94
C THR A 32 15.15 -3.26 10.41
N ARG A 33 14.49 -2.17 10.82
CA ARG A 33 14.27 -1.89 12.25
C ARG A 33 13.76 -3.12 13.01
N LYS A 34 13.04 -4.01 12.32
CA LYS A 34 12.60 -5.32 12.78
C LYS A 34 13.76 -6.25 13.19
N SER A 35 14.81 -6.37 12.37
CA SER A 35 15.95 -7.24 12.67
C SER A 35 16.81 -6.68 13.82
N ALA A 36 16.90 -5.35 13.93
CA ALA A 36 17.58 -4.71 15.07
C ALA A 36 16.83 -4.95 16.39
N LEU A 37 15.49 -4.91 16.37
CA LEU A 37 14.66 -5.17 17.54
C LEU A 37 14.68 -6.65 17.96
N GLU A 38 14.62 -7.58 17.00
CA GLU A 38 14.77 -9.02 17.27
C GLU A 38 16.16 -9.36 17.85
N THR A 39 17.21 -8.72 17.33
CA THR A 39 18.59 -8.89 17.86
C THR A 39 18.73 -8.30 19.26
N ALA A 40 18.07 -7.17 19.54
CA ALA A 40 18.08 -6.59 20.88
C ALA A 40 17.33 -7.47 21.90
N GLN A 41 16.18 -8.02 21.51
CA GLN A 41 15.38 -8.92 22.35
C GLN A 41 16.14 -10.21 22.67
N SER A 42 16.78 -10.82 21.67
CA SER A 42 17.59 -12.01 21.90
C SER A 42 18.76 -11.72 22.84
N ALA A 43 19.45 -10.60 22.66
CA ALA A 43 20.53 -10.18 23.55
C ALA A 43 20.08 -9.96 25.01
N VAL A 44 18.88 -9.40 25.24
CA VAL A 44 18.33 -9.20 26.58
C VAL A 44 18.05 -10.54 27.28
N VAL A 45 17.43 -11.49 26.58
CA VAL A 45 17.17 -12.85 27.11
C VAL A 45 18.48 -13.59 27.38
N THR A 46 19.47 -13.50 26.49
CA THR A 46 20.80 -14.12 26.68
C THR A 46 21.51 -13.55 27.92
N ARG A 47 21.46 -12.23 28.13
CA ARG A 47 22.05 -11.60 29.32
C ARG A 47 21.35 -12.04 30.60
N ALA A 48 20.02 -12.18 30.59
CA ALA A 48 19.26 -12.66 31.74
C ALA A 48 19.59 -14.12 32.08
N ASN A 49 19.76 -14.99 31.08
CA ASN A 49 20.21 -16.37 31.28
C ASN A 49 21.61 -16.43 31.90
N ALA A 50 22.56 -15.66 31.38
CA ALA A 50 23.92 -15.61 31.93
C ALA A 50 23.94 -15.11 33.39
N ALA A 51 23.06 -14.17 33.74
CA ALA A 51 22.90 -13.70 35.12
C ALA A 51 22.34 -14.79 36.06
N LEU A 52 21.39 -15.59 35.57
CA LEU A 52 20.84 -16.72 36.32
C LEU A 52 21.90 -17.80 36.56
N GLU A 53 22.65 -18.20 35.54
CA GLU A 53 23.74 -19.17 35.66
C GLU A 53 24.80 -18.71 36.66
N LYS A 54 25.22 -17.43 36.59
CA LYS A 54 26.16 -16.85 37.54
C LYS A 54 25.63 -16.84 38.96
N ALA A 55 24.34 -16.55 39.16
CA ALA A 55 23.70 -16.57 40.47
C ALA A 55 23.60 -18.00 41.02
N GLN A 56 23.28 -19.00 40.19
CA GLN A 56 23.26 -20.41 40.57
C GLN A 56 24.66 -20.92 40.96
N ALA A 57 25.68 -20.56 40.19
CA ALA A 57 27.07 -20.89 40.53
C ALA A 57 27.49 -20.26 41.88
N ALA A 58 27.02 -19.05 42.19
CA ALA A 58 27.25 -18.43 43.49
C ALA A 58 26.53 -19.16 44.63
N VAL A 59 25.29 -19.64 44.41
CA VAL A 59 24.56 -20.47 45.40
C VAL A 59 25.34 -21.75 45.70
N ALA A 60 25.86 -22.43 44.67
CA ALA A 60 26.65 -23.65 44.85
C ALA A 60 27.91 -23.40 45.70
N LYS A 61 28.67 -22.34 45.38
CA LYS A 61 29.88 -21.96 46.13
C LYS A 61 29.60 -21.62 47.60
N GLU A 62 28.53 -20.90 47.90
CA GLU A 62 28.17 -20.58 49.29
C GLU A 62 27.58 -21.80 50.02
N ALA A 63 26.92 -22.73 49.32
CA ALA A 63 26.46 -23.99 49.91
C ALA A 63 27.62 -24.88 50.36
N GLU A 64 28.71 -24.97 49.58
CA GLU A 64 29.93 -25.68 49.99
C GLU A 64 30.58 -25.04 51.24
N LYS A 65 30.60 -23.71 51.33
CA LYS A 65 31.09 -23.01 52.53
C LYS A 65 30.22 -23.29 53.74
N LEU A 66 28.90 -23.38 53.56
CA LEU A 66 27.97 -23.74 54.62
C LEU A 66 28.21 -25.17 55.13
N ALA A 67 28.43 -26.13 54.22
CA ALA A 67 28.78 -27.50 54.60
C ALA A 67 30.06 -27.53 55.45
N LYS A 68 31.14 -26.89 54.99
CA LYS A 68 32.41 -26.79 55.75
C LYS A 68 32.23 -26.09 57.11
N ALA A 69 31.37 -25.08 57.20
CA ALA A 69 31.07 -24.40 58.45
C ALA A 69 30.31 -25.31 59.43
N LYS A 70 29.36 -26.12 58.94
CA LYS A 70 28.64 -27.12 59.74
C LYS A 70 29.59 -28.17 60.30
N ASP A 71 30.51 -28.69 59.48
CA ASP A 71 31.50 -29.68 59.93
C ASP A 71 32.38 -29.12 61.06
N LYS A 72 32.80 -27.85 60.95
CA LYS A 72 33.57 -27.17 62.00
C LYS A 72 32.78 -26.99 63.30
N VAL A 73 31.48 -26.70 63.21
CA VAL A 73 30.61 -26.61 64.40
C VAL A 73 30.48 -27.97 65.08
N VAL A 74 30.32 -29.05 64.31
CA VAL A 74 30.26 -30.42 64.85
C VAL A 74 31.58 -30.78 65.55
N ALA A 75 32.72 -30.57 64.89
CA ALA A 75 34.03 -30.84 65.48
C ALA A 75 34.30 -30.02 66.75
N ALA A 76 33.97 -28.73 66.75
CA ALA A 76 34.10 -27.86 67.92
C ALA A 76 33.16 -28.29 69.07
N ARG A 77 31.94 -28.75 68.75
CA ARG A 77 30.98 -29.25 69.72
C ARG A 77 31.50 -30.52 70.39
N ASP A 78 32.02 -31.45 69.62
CA ASP A 78 32.49 -32.73 70.13
C ASP A 78 33.74 -32.53 71.00
N LYS A 79 34.66 -31.63 70.59
CA LYS A 79 35.82 -31.23 71.41
C LYS A 79 35.40 -30.54 72.71
N ALA A 80 34.46 -29.60 72.66
CA ALA A 80 33.96 -28.91 73.85
C ALA A 80 33.27 -29.87 74.84
N ARG A 81 32.58 -30.91 74.32
CA ARG A 81 31.99 -31.97 75.14
C ARG A 81 33.05 -32.85 75.81
N ALA A 82 34.11 -33.20 75.08
CA ALA A 82 35.17 -34.07 75.59
C ALA A 82 36.04 -33.41 76.66
N THR A 83 36.45 -32.15 76.45
CA THR A 83 37.42 -31.49 77.34
C THR A 83 36.78 -30.66 78.44
N GLN A 84 35.53 -30.20 78.26
CA GLN A 84 34.81 -29.28 79.15
C GLN A 84 35.54 -27.95 79.46
N LYS A 85 36.60 -27.61 78.73
CA LYS A 85 37.41 -26.41 78.95
C LYS A 85 36.67 -25.16 78.49
N ALA A 86 36.83 -24.05 79.22
CA ALA A 86 36.22 -22.76 78.89
C ALA A 86 36.64 -22.24 77.49
N MET A 87 37.89 -22.48 77.09
CA MET A 87 38.39 -22.12 75.76
C MET A 87 37.65 -22.87 74.64
N ASP A 88 37.40 -24.17 74.80
CA ASP A 88 36.72 -24.97 73.79
C ASP A 88 35.23 -24.60 73.67
N LYS A 89 34.59 -24.21 74.79
CA LYS A 89 33.22 -23.62 74.78
C LYS A 89 33.18 -22.29 74.01
N ARG A 90 34.17 -21.41 74.19
CA ARG A 90 34.29 -20.16 73.40
C ARG A 90 34.53 -20.44 71.91
N ALA A 91 35.33 -21.46 71.59
CA ALA A 91 35.57 -21.88 70.20
C ALA A 91 34.29 -22.40 69.52
N LEU A 92 33.44 -23.13 70.25
CA LEU A 92 32.12 -23.55 69.77
C LEU A 92 31.22 -22.35 69.45
N GLU A 93 31.14 -21.35 70.33
CA GLU A 93 30.36 -20.14 70.07
C GLU A 93 30.90 -19.35 68.87
N ALA A 94 32.22 -19.23 68.73
CA ALA A 94 32.83 -18.62 67.55
C ALA A 94 32.48 -19.37 66.25
N ALA A 95 32.49 -20.71 66.28
CA ALA A 95 32.11 -21.54 65.13
C ALA A 95 30.62 -21.38 64.78
N ARG A 96 29.73 -21.31 65.79
CA ARG A 96 28.29 -21.04 65.61
C ARG A 96 28.04 -19.68 64.97
N ASN A 97 28.71 -18.63 65.46
CA ASN A 97 28.61 -17.28 64.90
C ASN A 97 29.11 -17.24 63.44
N ALA A 98 30.19 -17.94 63.12
CA ALA A 98 30.69 -18.06 61.76
C ALA A 98 29.70 -18.79 60.84
N MET A 99 29.07 -19.87 61.31
CA MET A 99 28.03 -20.58 60.57
C MET A 99 26.82 -19.69 60.29
N ALA A 100 26.33 -18.95 61.30
CA ALA A 100 25.21 -18.01 61.14
C ALA A 100 25.51 -16.94 60.08
N SER A 101 26.73 -16.39 60.06
CA SER A 101 27.16 -15.44 59.03
C SER A 101 27.12 -16.05 57.61
N VAL A 102 27.53 -17.31 57.46
CA VAL A 102 27.49 -18.02 56.18
C VAL A 102 26.05 -18.33 55.76
N GLU A 103 25.18 -18.70 56.70
CA GLU A 103 23.75 -18.92 56.42
C GLU A 103 23.06 -17.67 55.88
N GLU A 104 23.34 -16.49 56.46
CA GLU A 104 22.82 -15.22 55.94
C GLU A 104 23.34 -14.91 54.53
N ARG A 105 24.61 -15.22 54.24
CA ARG A 105 25.16 -15.08 52.87
C ARG A 105 24.45 -16.03 51.89
N VAL A 106 24.22 -17.28 52.29
CA VAL A 106 23.48 -18.25 51.46
C VAL A 106 22.05 -17.75 51.18
N LYS A 107 21.35 -17.22 52.19
CA LYS A 107 20.02 -16.61 52.01
C LYS A 107 20.07 -15.46 51.00
N GLY A 108 21.02 -14.54 51.15
CA GLY A 108 21.18 -13.40 50.24
C GLY A 108 21.48 -13.82 48.79
N VAL A 109 22.34 -14.84 48.59
CA VAL A 109 22.65 -15.34 47.23
C VAL A 109 21.48 -16.13 46.64
N ARG A 110 20.71 -16.87 47.44
CA ARG A 110 19.47 -17.52 46.99
C ARG A 110 18.42 -16.51 46.55
N GLN A 111 18.25 -15.40 47.29
CA GLN A 111 17.36 -14.31 46.89
C GLN A 111 17.80 -13.69 45.56
N LYS A 112 19.11 -13.47 45.36
CA LYS A 112 19.65 -13.00 44.06
C LYS A 112 19.37 -13.99 42.93
N ALA A 113 19.46 -15.30 43.17
CA ALA A 113 19.13 -16.31 42.18
C ALA A 113 17.63 -16.30 41.82
N GLN A 114 16.74 -16.12 42.80
CA GLN A 114 15.30 -15.97 42.54
C GLN A 114 15.00 -14.68 41.77
N ALA A 115 15.63 -13.57 42.13
CA ALA A 115 15.50 -12.32 41.38
C ALA A 115 15.97 -12.49 39.92
N ALA A 116 17.08 -13.21 39.68
CA ALA A 116 17.55 -13.50 38.34
C ALA A 116 16.58 -14.36 37.52
N LYS A 117 15.89 -15.34 38.15
CA LYS A 117 14.82 -16.11 37.50
C LYS A 117 13.65 -15.22 37.08
N ILE A 118 13.18 -14.38 37.98
CA ILE A 118 12.08 -13.43 37.70
C ILE A 118 12.48 -12.49 36.55
N GLN A 119 13.73 -12.01 36.52
CA GLN A 119 14.21 -11.17 35.42
C GLN A 119 14.26 -11.91 34.09
N LEU A 120 14.63 -13.20 34.08
CA LEU A 120 14.59 -14.02 32.88
C LEU A 120 13.15 -14.22 32.38
N GLU A 121 12.22 -14.53 33.28
CA GLU A 121 10.80 -14.66 32.93
C GLU A 121 10.24 -13.34 32.38
N LYS A 122 10.56 -12.22 33.02
CA LYS A 122 10.17 -10.89 32.53
C LYS A 122 10.74 -10.61 31.14
N ALA A 123 12.05 -10.81 30.93
CA ALA A 123 12.70 -10.59 29.65
C ALA A 123 12.11 -11.46 28.53
N THR A 124 11.79 -12.72 28.83
CA THR A 124 11.19 -13.64 27.85
C THR A 124 9.74 -13.28 27.52
N LEU A 125 8.95 -12.86 28.51
CA LEU A 125 7.58 -12.38 28.28
C LEU A 125 7.56 -11.08 27.47
N GLU A 126 8.41 -10.10 27.81
CA GLU A 126 8.54 -8.85 27.05
C GLU A 126 8.93 -9.10 25.59
N ALA A 127 9.88 -10.00 25.35
CA ALA A 127 10.26 -10.40 24.00
C ALA A 127 9.08 -11.03 23.22
N ARG A 128 8.28 -11.89 23.87
CA ARG A 128 7.09 -12.50 23.24
C ARG A 128 6.01 -11.47 22.90
N VAL A 129 5.77 -10.52 23.80
CA VAL A 129 4.78 -9.44 23.59
C VAL A 129 5.17 -8.60 22.39
N GLU A 130 6.41 -8.15 22.33
CA GLU A 130 6.88 -7.32 21.22
C GLU A 130 6.95 -8.09 19.88
N ALA A 131 7.35 -9.35 19.89
CA ALA A 131 7.28 -10.20 18.69
C ALA A 131 5.84 -10.35 18.19
N THR A 132 4.89 -10.55 19.10
CA THR A 132 3.46 -10.65 18.77
C THR A 132 2.92 -9.32 18.24
N ARG A 133 3.30 -8.20 18.86
CA ARG A 133 2.93 -6.85 18.42
C ARG A 133 3.38 -6.59 16.98
N LEU A 134 4.63 -6.89 16.64
CA LEU A 134 5.14 -6.75 15.28
C LEU A 134 4.36 -7.61 14.28
N ARG A 135 4.10 -8.87 14.63
CA ARG A 135 3.31 -9.77 13.78
C ARG A 135 1.88 -9.27 13.54
N LEU A 136 1.24 -8.70 14.57
CA LEU A 136 -0.10 -8.12 14.44
C LEU A 136 -0.09 -6.84 13.60
N GLN A 137 0.93 -5.99 13.73
CA GLN A 137 1.11 -4.81 12.89
C GLN A 137 1.30 -5.18 11.41
N GLU A 138 2.06 -6.23 11.12
CA GLU A 138 2.23 -6.73 9.74
C GLU A 138 0.91 -7.21 9.15
N LYS A 139 0.16 -8.03 9.90
CA LYS A 139 -1.18 -8.47 9.47
C LYS A 139 -2.12 -7.29 9.24
N LEU A 140 -2.06 -6.25 10.08
CA LEU A 140 -2.87 -5.04 9.90
C LEU A 140 -2.51 -4.33 8.60
N LEU A 141 -1.21 -4.19 8.30
CA LEU A 141 -0.74 -3.55 7.06
C LEU A 141 -1.11 -4.36 5.82
N GLU A 142 -0.97 -5.69 5.88
CA GLU A 142 -1.41 -6.61 4.82
C GLU A 142 -2.92 -6.45 4.56
N ARG A 143 -3.74 -6.42 5.60
CA ARG A 143 -5.19 -6.22 5.46
C ARG A 143 -5.54 -4.85 4.90
N LYS A 144 -4.84 -3.80 5.31
CA LYS A 144 -5.01 -2.45 4.74
C LYS A 144 -4.66 -2.43 3.25
N ALA A 145 -3.56 -3.06 2.86
CA ALA A 145 -3.16 -3.17 1.45
C ALA A 145 -4.18 -3.99 0.63
N GLU A 146 -4.67 -5.10 1.19
CA GLU A 146 -5.70 -5.94 0.57
C GLU A 146 -7.00 -5.16 0.34
N LEU A 147 -7.46 -4.41 1.34
CA LEU A 147 -8.66 -3.58 1.23
C LEU A 147 -8.48 -2.44 0.23
N ALA A 148 -7.31 -1.79 0.22
CA ALA A 148 -7.00 -0.76 -0.77
C ALA A 148 -7.00 -1.33 -2.20
N ALA A 149 -6.38 -2.49 -2.41
CA ALA A 149 -6.39 -3.16 -3.71
C ALA A 149 -7.81 -3.55 -4.15
N LYS A 150 -8.64 -4.07 -3.23
CA LYS A 150 -10.05 -4.36 -3.50
C LYS A 150 -10.86 -3.10 -3.84
N ALA A 151 -10.58 -1.98 -3.16
CA ALA A 151 -11.24 -0.71 -3.44
C ALA A 151 -10.90 -0.20 -4.85
N GLU A 152 -9.63 -0.24 -5.26
CA GLU A 152 -9.21 0.13 -6.61
C GLU A 152 -9.84 -0.78 -7.69
N LEU A 153 -9.88 -2.10 -7.46
CA LEU A 153 -10.56 -3.02 -8.36
C LEU A 153 -12.07 -2.73 -8.48
N SER A 154 -12.73 -2.41 -7.37
CA SER A 154 -14.15 -2.01 -7.36
C SER A 154 -14.37 -0.73 -8.15
N LYS A 155 -13.52 0.29 -7.95
CA LYS A 155 -13.56 1.55 -8.68
C LYS A 155 -13.40 1.35 -10.18
N ILE A 156 -12.43 0.55 -10.61
CA ILE A 156 -12.20 0.23 -12.02
C ILE A 156 -13.44 -0.46 -12.62
N ARG A 157 -14.01 -1.45 -11.92
CA ARG A 157 -15.24 -2.13 -12.36
C ARG A 157 -16.42 -1.19 -12.48
N ALA A 158 -16.60 -0.27 -11.52
CA ALA A 158 -17.67 0.71 -11.54
C ALA A 158 -17.53 1.69 -12.71
N LEU A 159 -16.30 2.20 -12.94
CA LEU A 159 -16.00 3.08 -14.07
C LEU A 159 -16.24 2.39 -15.42
N ALA A 160 -15.84 1.12 -15.56
CA ALA A 160 -16.07 0.34 -16.77
C ALA A 160 -17.58 0.19 -17.06
N LYS A 161 -18.37 -0.20 -16.05
CA LYS A 161 -19.83 -0.32 -16.18
C LYS A 161 -20.49 1.02 -16.55
N HIS A 162 -20.06 2.10 -15.93
CA HIS A 162 -20.59 3.43 -16.22
C HIS A 162 -20.22 3.89 -17.62
N ALA A 163 -18.97 3.68 -18.05
CA ALA A 163 -18.51 4.01 -19.40
C ALA A 163 -19.29 3.24 -20.47
N GLU A 164 -19.54 1.94 -20.25
CA GLU A 164 -20.35 1.11 -21.15
C GLU A 164 -21.81 1.63 -21.23
N ALA A 165 -22.44 1.89 -20.08
CA ALA A 165 -23.80 2.41 -20.03
C ALA A 165 -23.91 3.79 -20.71
N TRP A 166 -22.95 4.66 -20.46
CA TRP A 166 -22.88 6.00 -21.06
C TRP A 166 -22.70 5.93 -22.57
N SER A 167 -21.78 5.09 -23.05
CA SER A 167 -21.55 4.87 -24.49
C SER A 167 -22.80 4.34 -25.19
N LYS A 168 -23.47 3.33 -24.62
CA LYS A 168 -24.74 2.80 -25.16
C LYS A 168 -25.82 3.87 -25.21
N ARG A 169 -25.94 4.70 -24.17
CA ARG A 169 -26.93 5.80 -24.13
C ARG A 169 -26.63 6.86 -25.19
N ARG A 170 -25.36 7.22 -25.39
CA ARG A 170 -24.90 8.13 -26.45
C ARG A 170 -25.18 7.57 -27.83
N ALA A 171 -24.81 6.32 -28.10
CA ALA A 171 -25.05 5.66 -29.37
C ALA A 171 -26.55 5.64 -29.73
N ARG A 172 -27.44 5.35 -28.77
CA ARG A 172 -28.90 5.42 -28.98
C ARG A 172 -29.39 6.83 -29.28
N ALA A 173 -28.90 7.82 -28.55
CA ALA A 173 -29.27 9.22 -28.77
C ALA A 173 -28.81 9.73 -30.14
N ASP A 174 -27.59 9.38 -30.54
CA ASP A 174 -27.02 9.79 -31.82
C ASP A 174 -27.67 9.03 -32.99
N ALA A 175 -27.99 7.74 -32.83
CA ALA A 175 -28.77 6.98 -33.81
C ALA A 175 -30.17 7.58 -34.03
N LYS A 176 -30.84 8.06 -32.97
CA LYS A 176 -32.13 8.75 -33.11
C LYS A 176 -31.98 10.03 -33.95
N LYS A 177 -30.96 10.86 -33.67
CA LYS A 177 -30.70 12.08 -34.45
C LYS A 177 -30.40 11.78 -35.92
N LEU A 178 -29.64 10.72 -36.19
CA LEU A 178 -29.36 10.30 -37.57
C LEU A 178 -30.64 9.89 -38.29
N LYS A 179 -31.49 9.07 -37.66
CA LYS A 179 -32.80 8.71 -38.24
C LYS A 179 -33.69 9.92 -38.50
N ASP A 180 -33.72 10.87 -37.57
CA ASP A 180 -34.48 12.11 -37.74
C ASP A 180 -33.94 12.96 -38.91
N ALA A 181 -32.61 12.99 -39.09
CA ALA A 181 -31.96 13.66 -40.21
C ALA A 181 -32.22 12.95 -41.55
N GLU A 182 -32.11 11.62 -41.60
CA GLU A 182 -32.42 10.80 -42.78
C GLU A 182 -33.87 11.03 -43.22
N ALA A 183 -34.83 10.97 -42.29
CA ALA A 183 -36.24 11.22 -42.59
C ALA A 183 -36.50 12.64 -43.12
N ARG A 184 -35.75 13.64 -42.64
CA ARG A 184 -35.84 15.02 -43.13
C ARG A 184 -35.28 15.14 -44.55
N LEU A 185 -34.15 14.51 -44.83
CA LEU A 185 -33.53 14.50 -46.16
C LEU A 185 -34.40 13.74 -47.18
N GLU A 186 -34.99 12.61 -46.79
CA GLU A 186 -35.88 11.84 -47.65
C GLU A 186 -37.14 12.64 -48.02
N LYS A 187 -37.71 13.40 -47.07
CA LYS A 187 -38.81 14.34 -47.35
C LYS A 187 -38.40 15.41 -48.37
N GLN A 188 -37.19 15.95 -48.26
CA GLN A 188 -36.67 16.92 -49.22
C GLN A 188 -36.49 16.29 -50.60
N PHE A 189 -35.94 15.07 -50.66
CA PHE A 189 -35.77 14.31 -51.90
C PHE A 189 -37.11 14.05 -52.60
N LYS A 190 -38.11 13.52 -51.88
CA LYS A 190 -39.47 13.30 -52.42
C LYS A 190 -40.12 14.59 -52.92
N ALA A 191 -39.86 15.73 -52.27
CA ALA A 191 -40.38 17.02 -52.73
C ALA A 191 -39.72 17.47 -54.04
N VAL A 192 -38.41 17.24 -54.21
CA VAL A 192 -37.69 17.50 -55.47
C VAL A 192 -38.17 16.55 -56.56
N GLU A 193 -38.32 15.26 -56.26
CA GLU A 193 -38.80 14.24 -57.19
C GLU A 193 -40.19 14.58 -57.73
N LYS A 194 -41.14 14.92 -56.86
CA LYS A 194 -42.49 15.37 -57.28
C LYS A 194 -42.44 16.59 -58.20
N LYS A 195 -41.57 17.55 -57.91
CA LYS A 195 -41.38 18.73 -58.77
C LYS A 195 -40.79 18.37 -60.12
N ALA A 196 -39.82 17.45 -60.17
CA ALA A 196 -39.24 16.95 -61.40
C ALA A 196 -40.28 16.17 -62.24
N GLN A 197 -41.04 15.25 -61.63
CA GLN A 197 -42.11 14.51 -62.29
C GLN A 197 -43.20 15.44 -62.85
N ALA A 198 -43.59 16.49 -62.12
CA ALA A 198 -44.54 17.48 -62.61
C ALA A 198 -44.00 18.25 -63.83
N ARG A 199 -42.70 18.57 -63.85
CA ARG A 199 -42.05 19.21 -65.01
C ARG A 199 -41.95 18.28 -66.20
N ILE A 200 -41.60 17.00 -66.00
CA ILE A 200 -41.57 15.99 -67.06
C ILE A 200 -42.97 15.87 -67.69
N LYS A 201 -44.02 15.68 -66.88
CA LYS A 201 -45.42 15.63 -67.37
C LYS A 201 -45.84 16.89 -68.13
N ALA A 202 -45.41 18.07 -67.68
CA ALA A 202 -45.70 19.31 -68.38
C ALA A 202 -44.98 19.41 -69.73
N LEU A 203 -43.74 18.93 -69.82
CA LEU A 203 -43.00 18.84 -71.07
C LEU A 203 -43.59 17.80 -72.01
N ASP A 204 -43.96 16.61 -71.52
CA ASP A 204 -44.62 15.57 -72.30
C ASP A 204 -45.93 16.08 -72.90
N LYS A 205 -46.77 16.75 -72.08
CA LYS A 205 -48.00 17.38 -72.56
C LYS A 205 -47.73 18.48 -73.60
N ALA A 206 -46.70 19.29 -73.41
CA ALA A 206 -46.33 20.31 -74.39
C ALA A 206 -45.83 19.71 -75.71
N VAL A 207 -45.21 18.52 -75.67
CA VAL A 207 -44.82 17.78 -76.88
C VAL A 207 -46.05 17.16 -77.55
N GLU A 208 -46.97 16.56 -76.81
CA GLU A 208 -48.25 16.06 -77.32
C GLU A 208 -49.11 17.17 -77.94
N ASP A 209 -49.22 18.34 -77.31
CA ASP A 209 -49.95 19.50 -77.82
C ASP A 209 -49.33 20.03 -79.13
N LYS A 210 -48.00 19.96 -79.27
CA LYS A 210 -47.27 20.32 -80.50
C LYS A 210 -47.45 19.30 -81.61
N LEU A 211 -47.47 18.00 -81.30
CA LEU A 211 -47.65 16.92 -82.28
C LEU A 211 -49.11 16.77 -82.73
N SER A 212 -50.08 17.11 -81.87
CA SER A 212 -51.52 17.05 -82.18
C SER A 212 -52.06 18.31 -82.87
N GLY A 213 -51.22 19.32 -83.13
CA GLY A 213 -51.59 20.52 -83.89
C GLY A 213 -52.60 21.45 -83.20
N LYS A 214 -52.86 21.29 -81.89
CA LYS A 214 -53.80 22.14 -81.14
C LYS A 214 -53.11 23.38 -80.60
N THR A 215 -53.05 24.43 -81.42
CA THR A 215 -52.73 25.79 -80.97
C THR A 215 -53.85 26.32 -80.06
N ALA A 216 -53.51 26.64 -78.81
CA ALA A 216 -54.43 27.26 -77.86
C ALA A 216 -54.82 28.66 -78.34
N LYS A 217 -56.12 28.90 -78.57
CA LYS A 217 -56.68 30.22 -78.81
C LYS A 217 -56.52 31.10 -77.57
N ALA A 218 -55.87 32.25 -77.73
CA ALA A 218 -55.96 33.38 -76.82
C ALA A 218 -57.37 33.98 -76.88
N GLY A 219 -57.96 34.35 -75.73
CA GLY A 219 -59.21 35.13 -75.70
C GLY A 219 -59.97 35.15 -74.38
N ALA A 220 -59.64 36.13 -73.53
CA ALA A 220 -60.41 36.83 -72.50
C ALA A 220 -61.85 36.37 -72.10
N LYS A 221 -62.16 36.32 -70.78
CA LYS A 221 -62.86 37.41 -70.04
C LYS A 221 -62.95 37.14 -68.52
N ARG A 222 -63.03 38.27 -67.81
CA ARG A 222 -63.02 38.54 -66.35
C ARG A 222 -64.11 37.83 -65.53
N ARG A 223 -63.84 37.63 -64.22
CA ARG A 223 -64.49 38.28 -63.04
C ARG A 223 -64.34 37.41 -61.78
N GLY A 224 -63.95 38.01 -60.65
CA GLY A 224 -64.20 37.44 -59.33
C GLY A 224 -63.09 37.64 -58.29
N ARG A 225 -62.98 38.86 -57.75
CA ARG A 225 -62.47 39.07 -56.38
C ARG A 225 -63.52 38.53 -55.40
N PRO A 226 -63.15 37.98 -54.23
CA PRO A 226 -63.24 38.84 -53.05
C PRO A 226 -61.98 38.81 -52.17
N GLN A 227 -61.98 39.78 -51.27
CA GLN A 227 -60.89 40.31 -50.47
C GLN A 227 -60.72 39.55 -49.16
N ALA A 228 -59.44 39.35 -48.80
CA ALA A 228 -58.81 39.30 -47.48
C ALA A 228 -59.52 38.63 -46.29
N SER A 229 -58.78 37.75 -45.62
CA SER A 229 -58.34 38.03 -44.24
C SER A 229 -57.16 37.15 -43.84
N ARG A 230 -56.12 37.79 -43.33
CA ARG A 230 -55.11 37.20 -42.43
C ARG A 230 -55.40 37.85 -41.08
N PRO A 231 -55.45 37.09 -39.98
CA PRO A 231 -54.37 37.19 -38.97
C PRO A 231 -54.18 35.81 -38.30
N SER A 232 -53.32 35.50 -37.36
CA SER A 232 -52.14 36.06 -36.69
C SER A 232 -51.61 34.89 -35.85
N ALA A 233 -50.35 34.94 -35.47
CA ALA A 233 -49.74 34.00 -34.55
C ALA A 233 -50.37 34.04 -33.15
N GLN A 234 -50.38 32.87 -32.49
CA GLN A 234 -50.22 32.61 -31.05
C GLN A 234 -49.95 31.09 -30.97
N GLY A 235 -48.93 30.55 -30.31
CA GLY A 235 -48.42 30.92 -29.00
C GLY A 235 -48.99 29.91 -27.98
N SER A 236 -48.13 28.97 -27.55
CA SER A 236 -48.12 28.34 -26.21
C SER A 236 -49.32 27.50 -25.72
N SER A 237 -49.04 26.23 -25.38
CA SER A 237 -49.54 25.44 -24.23
C SER A 237 -49.03 24.00 -24.46
N GLY A 238 -48.43 23.24 -23.54
CA GLY A 238 -48.04 23.34 -22.14
C GLY A 238 -47.25 22.06 -21.82
#